data_AF-A0A2D5W6C6-F1
#
_entry.id   AF-A0A2D5W6C6-F1
#
_cell.length_a   1.000
_cell.length_b   1.000
_cell.length_c   1.000
_cell.angle_alpha   90.00
_cell.angle_beta   90.00
_cell.angle_gamma   90.00
#
_symmetry.space_group_name_H-M   'P 1'
#
loop_
_entity.id
_entity.type
_entity.pdbx_description
1 polymer ?
#
loop_
_entity_poly.entity_id
_entity_poly.type
_entity_poly.pdbx_seq_one_letter_code
_entity_poly.pdbx_strand_id
1 'polypeptide(L)'
;MAKRAYNRRTEEQRIAELEAKIEEIKQRKISRERKDSPVIKELPKIRRQLKKFSTIAMEHGRKDLANSAQLFLESLQRQAMEEPAKPKRGRKTAKAEG
;
A
#
# COMPACT_ATOMS: atom_id res chain seq x y z
N MET A 1 17.64 -20.47 46.63
CA MET A 1 17.11 -20.66 45.25
C MET A 1 15.68 -20.13 45.20
N ALA A 2 15.47 -18.85 44.87
CA ALA A 2 14.13 -18.29 44.74
C ALA A 2 13.44 -18.89 43.51
N LYS A 3 12.37 -19.67 43.73
CA LYS A 3 11.58 -20.28 42.65
C LYS A 3 10.85 -19.16 41.89
N ARG A 4 11.08 -19.05 40.58
CA ARG A 4 10.36 -18.13 39.70
C ARG A 4 8.87 -18.47 39.74
N ALA A 5 8.05 -17.59 40.30
CA ALA A 5 6.60 -17.73 40.27
C ALA A 5 6.14 -17.58 38.81
N TYR A 6 5.64 -18.66 38.22
CA TYR A 6 5.12 -18.65 36.87
C TYR A 6 3.65 -18.20 36.91
N ASN A 7 3.40 -16.92 36.67
CA ASN A 7 2.04 -16.43 36.44
C ASN A 7 1.53 -17.03 35.12
N ARG A 8 0.59 -17.98 35.21
CA ARG A 8 -0.15 -18.48 34.05
C ARG A 8 -0.93 -17.30 33.46
N ARG A 9 -0.73 -17.04 32.16
CA ARG A 9 -1.52 -16.04 31.42
C ARG A 9 -3.01 -16.31 31.58
N THR A 10 -3.77 -15.28 31.92
CA THR A 10 -5.24 -15.35 31.98
C THR A 10 -5.80 -15.55 30.58
N GLU A 11 -7.03 -16.05 30.48
CA GLU A 11 -7.69 -16.26 29.19
C GLU A 11 -7.83 -14.95 28.39
N GLU A 12 -8.11 -13.85 29.08
CA GLU A 12 -8.16 -12.49 28.51
C GLU A 12 -6.82 -12.06 27.89
N GLN A 13 -5.70 -12.34 28.57
CA GLN A 13 -4.37 -12.05 28.02
C GLN A 13 -4.09 -12.87 26.76
N ARG A 14 -4.56 -14.12 26.72
CA ARG A 14 -4.43 -14.97 25.51
C ARG A 14 -5.29 -14.43 24.38
N ILE A 15 -6.50 -13.95 24.66
CA ILE A 15 -7.38 -13.35 23.66
C ILE A 15 -6.72 -12.10 23.07
N ALA A 16 -6.22 -11.18 23.90
CA ALA A 16 -5.55 -9.97 23.43
C ALA A 16 -4.31 -10.27 22.57
N GLU A 17 -3.49 -11.25 22.96
CA GLU A 17 -2.35 -11.70 22.16
C GLU A 17 -2.78 -12.30 20.80
N LEU A 18 -3.88 -13.04 20.77
CA LEU A 18 -4.41 -13.63 19.54
C LEU A 18 -5.04 -12.57 18.63
N GLU A 19 -5.74 -11.59 19.18
CA GLU A 19 -6.30 -10.46 18.43
C GLU A 19 -5.18 -9.62 17.79
N ALA A 20 -4.12 -9.31 18.53
CA ALA A 20 -2.95 -8.62 18.00
C ALA A 20 -2.30 -9.39 16.85
N LYS A 21 -2.18 -10.73 16.98
CA LYS A 21 -1.68 -11.60 15.89
C LYS A 21 -2.61 -11.61 14.68
N ILE A 22 -3.92 -11.62 14.89
CA ILE A 22 -4.91 -11.56 13.80
C ILE A 22 -4.78 -10.24 13.05
N GLU A 23 -4.61 -9.13 13.76
CA GLU A 23 -4.41 -7.82 13.14
C GLU A 23 -3.11 -7.76 12.34
N GLU A 24 -2.00 -8.25 12.90
CA GLU A 24 -0.72 -8.34 12.20
C GLU A 24 -0.82 -9.18 10.91
N ILE A 25 -1.50 -10.33 10.97
CA ILE A 25 -1.71 -11.19 9.80
C ILE A 25 -2.59 -10.50 8.75
N LYS A 26 -3.66 -9.80 9.17
CA LYS A 26 -4.52 -9.02 8.27
C LYS A 26 -3.72 -7.91 7.56
N GLN A 27 -2.90 -7.17 8.29
CA GLN A 27 -2.05 -6.11 7.72
C GLN A 27 -1.03 -6.67 6.73
N ARG A 28 -0.42 -7.82 7.05
CA ARG A 28 0.50 -8.52 6.13
C ARG A 28 -0.20 -8.98 4.86
N LYS A 29 -1.42 -9.50 4.96
CA LYS A 29 -2.22 -9.94 3.80
C LYS A 29 -2.55 -8.76 2.89
N ILE A 30 -3.04 -7.65 3.45
CA ILE A 30 -3.34 -6.41 2.71
C ILE A 30 -2.07 -5.90 2.01
N SER A 31 -0.93 -5.89 2.70
CA SER A 31 0.35 -5.45 2.13
C SER A 31 0.82 -6.32 0.97
N ARG A 32 0.57 -7.64 1.01
CA ARG A 32 0.90 -8.57 -0.08
C ARG A 32 -0.02 -8.36 -1.27
N GLU A 33 -1.33 -8.29 -1.05
CA GLU A 33 -2.32 -8.01 -2.11
C GLU A 33 -2.05 -6.67 -2.81
N ARG A 34 -1.59 -5.63 -2.08
CA ARG A 34 -1.17 -4.35 -2.66
C ARG A 34 0.05 -4.47 -3.56
N LYS A 35 1.10 -5.17 -3.11
CA LYS A 35 2.32 -5.42 -3.91
C LYS A 35 2.00 -6.19 -5.18
N ASP A 36 0.96 -7.02 -5.15
CA ASP A 36 0.54 -7.81 -6.29
C ASP A 36 -0.35 -7.09 -7.30
N SER A 37 -0.81 -5.87 -6.99
CA SER A 37 -1.60 -5.04 -7.89
C SER A 37 -0.84 -4.77 -9.21
N PRO A 38 -1.46 -5.04 -10.38
CA PRO A 38 -0.83 -4.79 -11.69
C PRO A 38 -0.30 -3.36 -11.85
N VAL A 39 -1.01 -2.36 -11.31
CA VAL A 39 -0.61 -0.95 -11.38
C VAL A 39 0.66 -0.70 -10.56
N ILE A 40 0.76 -1.28 -9.36
CA ILE A 40 1.94 -1.13 -8.49
C ILE A 40 3.16 -1.83 -9.10
N LYS A 41 2.95 -2.95 -9.82
CA LYS A 41 4.02 -3.66 -10.55
C LYS A 41 4.60 -2.85 -11.71
N GLU A 42 3.83 -1.95 -12.32
CA GLU A 42 4.29 -1.10 -13.43
C GLU A 42 5.01 0.18 -12.98
N LEU A 43 4.77 0.67 -11.75
CA LEU A 43 5.39 1.89 -11.22
C LEU A 43 6.92 1.95 -11.35
N PRO A 44 7.69 0.87 -11.11
CA PRO A 44 9.14 0.90 -11.30
C PRO A 44 9.57 1.21 -12.74
N LYS A 45 8.80 0.75 -13.74
CA LYS A 45 9.10 1.02 -15.16
C LYS A 45 8.83 2.49 -15.48
N ILE A 46 7.66 3.00 -15.06
CA ILE A 46 7.28 4.40 -15.23
C ILE A 46 8.29 5.33 -14.56
N ARG A 47 8.73 5.00 -13.34
CA ARG A 47 9.78 5.75 -12.62
C ARG A 47 11.06 5.87 -13.43
N ARG A 48 11.53 4.77 -14.05
CA ARG A 48 12.74 4.79 -14.88
C ARG A 48 12.56 5.70 -16.10
N GLN A 49 11.41 5.62 -16.76
CA GLN A 49 11.10 6.44 -17.94
C GLN A 49 11.00 7.93 -17.60
N LEU A 50 10.26 8.30 -16.55
CA LEU A 50 10.14 9.70 -16.11
C LEU A 50 11.49 10.27 -15.66
N LYS A 51 12.33 9.48 -14.98
CA LYS A 51 13.67 9.91 -14.61
C LYS A 51 14.52 10.19 -15.86
N LYS A 52 14.52 9.27 -16.84
CA LYS A 52 15.23 9.45 -18.11
C LYS A 52 14.73 10.70 -18.85
N PHE A 53 13.41 10.88 -18.95
CA PHE A 53 12.81 12.05 -19.57
C PHE A 53 13.22 13.36 -18.87
N SER A 54 13.17 13.38 -17.54
CA SER A 54 13.58 14.55 -16.75
C SER A 54 15.05 14.92 -17.00
N THR A 55 15.95 13.92 -17.08
CA THR A 55 17.36 14.15 -17.44
C THR A 55 17.49 14.76 -18.84
N ILE A 56 16.84 14.17 -19.86
CA ILE A 56 16.86 14.70 -21.24
C ILE A 56 16.32 16.14 -21.28
N ALA A 57 15.21 16.40 -20.58
CA ALA A 57 14.62 17.73 -20.52
C ALA A 57 15.58 18.76 -19.88
N MET A 58 16.30 18.38 -18.83
CA MET A 58 17.33 19.24 -18.23
C MET A 58 18.49 19.50 -19.20
N GLU A 59 18.97 18.47 -19.89
CA GLU A 59 20.07 18.56 -20.86
C GLU A 59 19.73 19.49 -22.05
N HIS A 60 18.47 19.52 -22.47
CA HIS A 60 17.98 20.40 -23.55
C HIS A 60 17.42 21.75 -23.05
N GLY A 61 17.68 22.14 -21.80
CA GLY A 61 17.28 23.44 -21.26
C GLY A 61 15.77 23.59 -20.95
N ARG A 62 15.00 22.50 -21.03
CA ARG A 62 13.56 22.44 -20.71
C ARG A 62 13.33 22.06 -19.25
N LYS A 63 13.82 22.92 -18.35
CA LYS A 63 13.69 22.74 -16.89
C LYS A 63 12.23 22.70 -16.43
N ASP A 64 11.34 23.40 -17.13
CA ASP A 64 9.89 23.35 -16.92
C ASP A 64 9.36 21.91 -17.01
N LEU A 65 9.68 21.21 -18.10
CA LEU A 65 9.25 19.83 -18.33
C LEU A 65 9.91 18.85 -17.33
N ALA A 66 11.19 19.08 -17.02
CA ALA A 66 11.91 18.28 -16.04
C ALA A 66 11.26 18.35 -14.65
N ASN A 67 10.91 19.57 -14.20
CA ASN A 67 10.24 19.81 -12.93
C ASN A 67 8.86 19.17 -12.90
N SER A 68 8.05 19.34 -13.95
CA SER A 68 6.72 18.71 -14.05
C SER A 68 6.80 17.20 -13.96
N ALA A 69 7.75 16.57 -14.65
CA ALA A 69 7.94 15.12 -14.61
C ALA A 69 8.37 14.62 -13.22
N GLN A 70 9.21 15.37 -12.50
CA GLN A 70 9.62 15.05 -11.14
C GLN A 70 8.47 15.19 -10.15
N LEU A 71 7.72 16.29 -10.20
CA LEU A 71 6.54 16.50 -9.35
C LEU A 71 5.48 15.42 -9.57
N PHE A 72 5.23 15.06 -10.83
CA PHE A 72 4.31 13.99 -11.16
C PHE A 72 4.80 12.63 -10.61
N LEU A 73 6.09 12.34 -10.74
CA LEU A 73 6.67 11.12 -10.19
C LEU A 73 6.54 11.05 -8.66
N GLU A 74 6.77 12.15 -7.95
CA GLU A 74 6.58 12.23 -6.50
C GLU A 74 5.12 12.03 -6.09
N SER A 75 4.20 12.67 -6.82
CA SER A 75 2.76 12.50 -6.61
C SER A 75 2.32 11.04 -6.78
N LEU A 76 2.75 10.39 -7.86
CA LEU A 76 2.48 8.97 -8.12
C LEU A 76 3.02 8.06 -7.00
N GLN A 77 4.22 8.36 -6.49
CA GLN A 77 4.81 7.56 -5.41
C GLN A 77 4.03 7.69 -4.10
N ARG A 78 3.56 8.89 -3.77
CA ARG A 78 2.72 9.11 -2.58
C ARG A 78 1.39 8.38 -2.72
N GLN A 79 0.69 8.56 -3.85
CA GLN A 79 -0.59 7.91 -4.12
C GLN A 79 -0.47 6.38 -4.14
N ALA A 80 0.65 5.83 -4.61
CA ALA A 80 0.91 4.40 -4.59
C ALA A 80 1.09 3.81 -3.17
N MET A 81 1.49 4.65 -2.20
CA MET A 81 1.63 4.26 -0.80
C MET A 81 0.33 4.47 -0.01
N GLU A 82 -0.56 5.34 -0.47
CA GLU A 82 -1.89 5.54 0.11
C GLU A 82 -2.78 4.30 -0.10
N GLU A 83 -3.62 4.01 0.90
CA GLU A 83 -4.60 2.93 0.74
C GLU A 83 -5.64 3.34 -0.31
N PRO A 84 -5.90 2.53 -1.36
CA PRO A 84 -6.98 2.85 -2.27
C PRO A 84 -8.28 2.84 -1.48
N ALA A 85 -9.11 3.88 -1.69
CA ALA A 85 -10.45 3.91 -1.15
C ALA A 85 -11.15 2.58 -1.46
N LYS A 86 -11.69 1.90 -0.43
CA LYS A 86 -12.42 0.64 -0.62
C LYS A 86 -13.42 0.86 -1.75
N PRO A 87 -13.40 0.04 -2.82
CA PRO A 87 -14.33 0.22 -3.92
C PRO A 87 -15.74 0.21 -3.33
N LYS A 88 -16.49 1.31 -3.54
CA LYS A 88 -17.91 1.36 -3.17
C LYS A 88 -18.54 0.17 -3.88
N ARG A 89 -18.92 -0.87 -3.13
CA ARG A 89 -19.60 -2.04 -3.67
C ARG A 89 -20.76 -1.51 -4.51
N GLY A 90 -20.66 -1.69 -5.83
CA GLY A 90 -21.72 -1.31 -6.75
C GLY A 90 -23.01 -1.94 -6.23
N ARG A 91 -24.01 -1.10 -5.97
CA ARG A 91 -25.35 -1.53 -5.55
C ARG A 91 -25.83 -2.48 -6.65
N LYS A 92 -25.77 -3.80 -6.41
CA LYS A 92 -26.39 -4.78 -7.29
C LYS A 92 -27.88 -4.42 -7.33
N THR A 93 -28.29 -3.75 -8.39
CA THR A 93 -29.70 -3.57 -8.73
C THR A 93 -30.25 -4.97 -8.98
N ALA A 94 -30.95 -5.52 -7.99
CA ALA A 94 -31.85 -6.64 -8.18
C ALA A 94 -33.00 -6.16 -9.07
N LYS A 95 -32.85 -6.36 -10.37
CA LYS A 95 -33.92 -6.54 -11.35
C LYS A 95 -33.70 -7.94 -11.92
N ALA A 96 -34.67 -8.76 -12.28
CA ALA A 96 -36.11 -8.80 -12.16
C ALA A 96 -36.45 -10.07 -12.96
N GLU A 97 -36.98 -11.12 -12.35
CA GLU A 97 -37.69 -12.18 -13.10
C GLU A 97 -38.89 -12.57 -12.25
N GLY A 98 -40.08 -12.39 -12.85
CA GLY A 98 -41.38 -12.69 -12.27
C GLY A 98 -41.86 -14.08 -12.62
#